data_AF-A0A897NLE2-F1
#
_entry.id   AF-A0A897NLE2-F1
#
_cell.length_a   1.000
_cell.length_b   1.000
_cell.length_c   1.000
_cell.angle_alpha   90.00
_cell.angle_beta   90.00
_cell.angle_gamma   90.00
#
_symmetry.space_group_name_H-M   'P 1'
#
loop_
_entity.id
_entity.type
_entity.pdbx_description
1 polymer ?
#
loop_
_entity_poly.entity_id
_entity_poly.type
_entity_poly.pdbx_seq_one_letter_code
_entity_poly.pdbx_strand_id
1 'polypeptide(L)'
;MSRENEGVLLADAKSATHVDRPLVFYLGLDDGWTRSPLRRPWVDRDAEYDRHIRQFQLLLQNGAAQYYLVRDTVGGSPVTPCLYFEELLDTSFTRFSDLDAERYAAPRDGIKSETPFENDAVTVEPTELTTISQSSLSTYVNSPRDYFFDRLVDSPNKDYFREGNLFHDFAEFYVHHPEVIAARGVDDVVDFMVAEMEPFVRDVDRDVHRTRYRVGVENIVAFLDENRPETGNIAVETQSWQQNDFAAYYDRPVDSDLTERWFESEDVGVKGKIDLVQSATRLVDYKSGSKKSATKVVKNSALEEISDTPNFQALLYLTHQRTEHPNEQLEFVFLHFLENVDDVVRGEGELSDTLTEITYYPTPYDEYIQQRAVFERLRDEGSKKCQKTLSQVTYDDYVAVFEAADFPKTRDSDDVIDSPFGTALEHRMKDIVGDYKYVETGCQQAIRELVSIQNQNYFEDDLDAFESFLTDRLAELVRVYPQNDFATLS
;
A
#
# COMPACT_ATOMS: atom_id res chain seq x y z
N MET A 1 25.34 -53.04 -28.92
CA MET A 1 25.66 -53.25 -27.49
C MET A 1 27.05 -52.67 -27.25
N SER A 2 27.35 -51.75 -26.33
CA SER A 2 26.57 -51.00 -25.33
C SER A 2 27.44 -49.80 -24.91
N ARG A 3 26.92 -48.58 -24.96
CA ARG A 3 27.56 -47.39 -24.36
C ARG A 3 26.64 -46.64 -23.39
N GLU A 4 25.45 -47.19 -23.10
CA GLU A 4 24.44 -46.56 -22.23
C GLU A 4 24.69 -46.76 -20.72
N ASN A 5 25.74 -47.48 -20.32
CA ASN A 5 26.00 -47.83 -18.91
C ASN A 5 27.29 -47.23 -18.31
N GLU A 6 27.96 -46.30 -19.00
CA GLU A 6 29.13 -45.58 -18.46
C GLU A 6 28.72 -44.16 -18.05
N GLY A 7 28.60 -43.91 -16.74
CA GLY A 7 28.21 -42.61 -16.22
C GLY A 7 28.09 -42.58 -14.70
N VAL A 8 28.04 -41.37 -14.13
CA VAL A 8 27.75 -41.16 -12.70
C VAL A 8 26.23 -41.22 -12.50
N LEU A 9 25.77 -42.07 -11.58
CA LEU A 9 24.37 -42.12 -11.19
C LEU A 9 24.10 -41.03 -10.15
N LEU A 10 23.23 -40.08 -10.49
CA LEU A 10 22.66 -39.15 -9.53
C LEU A 10 21.30 -39.70 -9.08
N ALA A 11 21.15 -39.96 -7.80
CA ALA A 11 19.93 -40.50 -7.21
C ALA A 11 19.52 -39.66 -6.01
N ASP A 12 18.22 -39.41 -5.89
CA ASP A 12 17.66 -38.77 -4.70
C ASP A 12 17.54 -39.81 -3.58
N ALA A 13 18.23 -39.55 -2.48
CA ALA A 13 18.21 -40.35 -1.26
C ALA A 13 16.83 -40.52 -0.61
N LYS A 14 15.87 -39.63 -0.92
CA LYS A 14 14.47 -39.76 -0.47
C LYS A 14 13.65 -40.71 -1.35
N SER A 15 14.16 -41.10 -2.51
CA SER A 15 13.45 -41.98 -3.45
C SER A 15 14.12 -43.34 -3.66
N ALA A 16 15.43 -43.45 -3.39
CA ALA A 16 16.20 -44.67 -3.57
C ALA A 16 16.62 -45.27 -2.21
N THR A 17 16.35 -46.55 -2.00
CA THR A 17 16.80 -47.31 -0.80
C THR A 17 18.02 -48.20 -1.08
N HIS A 18 18.33 -48.45 -2.36
CA HIS A 18 19.45 -49.29 -2.77
C HIS A 18 20.18 -48.68 -3.97
N VAL A 19 21.51 -48.66 -3.90
CA VAL A 19 22.39 -48.16 -4.95
C VAL A 19 23.45 -49.24 -5.22
N ASP A 20 23.24 -50.01 -6.30
CA ASP A 20 24.14 -51.09 -6.72
C ASP A 20 25.37 -50.52 -7.45
N ARG A 21 26.21 -49.77 -6.73
CA ARG A 21 27.46 -49.20 -7.25
C ARG A 21 28.60 -49.40 -6.25
N PRO A 22 29.81 -49.75 -6.71
CA PRO A 22 30.94 -50.05 -5.82
C PRO A 22 31.45 -48.83 -5.03
N LEU A 23 31.27 -47.62 -5.57
CA LEU A 23 31.69 -46.36 -4.95
C LEU A 23 30.48 -45.43 -4.85
N VAL A 24 30.19 -44.96 -3.63
CA VAL A 24 29.02 -44.10 -3.36
C VAL A 24 29.46 -42.83 -2.62
N PHE A 25 29.02 -41.68 -3.14
CA PHE A 25 29.21 -40.37 -2.51
C PHE A 25 27.86 -39.87 -1.98
N TYR A 26 27.77 -39.64 -0.68
CA TYR A 26 26.61 -39.01 -0.04
C TYR A 26 26.86 -37.52 0.12
N LEU A 27 25.93 -36.68 -0.36
CA LEU A 27 26.09 -35.23 -0.41
C LEU A 27 25.14 -34.54 0.58
N GLY A 28 25.70 -33.64 1.40
CA GLY A 28 24.93 -32.68 2.20
C GLY A 28 23.97 -33.32 3.19
N LEU A 29 24.43 -34.30 3.99
CA LEU A 29 23.67 -35.10 4.98
C LEU A 29 23.10 -34.29 6.16
N ASP A 30 22.62 -33.08 5.89
CA ASP A 30 22.01 -32.15 6.82
C ASP A 30 20.62 -32.60 7.27
N ASP A 31 19.98 -31.77 8.10
CA ASP A 31 18.62 -31.97 8.60
C ASP A 31 17.60 -32.24 7.49
N GLY A 32 17.85 -31.75 6.27
CA GLY A 32 17.05 -32.01 5.07
C GLY A 32 16.95 -33.48 4.68
N TRP A 33 17.86 -34.35 5.13
CA TRP A 33 17.76 -35.81 4.95
C TRP A 33 16.75 -36.47 5.91
N THR A 34 16.36 -35.76 6.96
CA THR A 34 15.33 -36.21 7.89
C THR A 34 13.96 -36.07 7.24
N ARG A 35 13.22 -37.18 7.13
CA ARG A 35 11.84 -37.14 6.63
C ARG A 35 10.90 -36.76 7.76
N SER A 36 10.25 -35.61 7.59
CA SER A 36 9.15 -35.22 8.47
C SER A 36 7.91 -36.05 8.17
N PRO A 37 7.34 -36.80 9.13
CA PRO A 37 6.10 -37.53 8.92
C PRO A 37 4.95 -36.55 8.64
N LEU A 38 4.02 -36.95 7.76
CA LEU A 38 2.84 -36.15 7.44
C LEU A 38 2.03 -35.88 8.72
N ARG A 39 1.66 -34.62 8.96
CA ARG A 39 0.80 -34.25 10.09
C ARG A 39 -0.65 -34.62 9.79
N ARG A 40 -1.00 -35.88 10.02
CA ARG A 40 -2.35 -36.44 9.86
C ARG A 40 -2.74 -37.24 11.11
N PRO A 41 -3.97 -37.12 11.63
CA PRO A 41 -4.40 -37.78 12.87
C PRO A 41 -4.33 -39.32 12.88
N TRP A 42 -4.28 -39.95 11.70
CA TRP A 42 -4.28 -41.41 11.53
C TRP A 42 -2.89 -42.00 11.18
N VAL A 43 -1.84 -41.17 11.17
CA VAL A 43 -0.47 -41.61 10.91
C VAL A 43 0.24 -41.84 12.24
N ASP A 44 0.69 -43.08 12.46
CA ASP A 44 1.59 -43.41 13.57
C ASP A 44 2.97 -42.82 13.27
N ARG A 45 3.30 -41.75 13.99
CA ARG A 45 4.51 -40.95 13.75
C ARG A 45 5.77 -41.69 14.18
N ASP A 46 5.68 -42.50 15.23
CA ASP A 46 6.82 -43.23 15.77
C ASP A 46 7.15 -44.41 14.85
N ALA A 47 6.12 -45.12 14.36
CA ALA A 47 6.30 -46.19 13.39
C ALA A 47 6.88 -45.71 12.04
N GLU A 48 6.45 -44.54 11.54
CA GLU A 48 7.00 -43.95 10.32
C GLU A 48 8.43 -43.42 10.52
N TYR A 49 8.75 -42.89 11.70
CA TYR A 49 10.11 -42.48 12.04
C TYR A 49 11.07 -43.68 12.07
N ASP A 50 10.69 -44.77 12.75
CA ASP A 50 11.46 -46.03 12.79
C ASP A 50 11.69 -46.61 11.39
N ARG A 51 10.66 -46.56 10.54
CA ARG A 51 10.74 -47.01 9.15
C ARG A 51 11.77 -46.20 8.37
N HIS A 52 11.75 -44.88 8.51
CA HIS A 52 12.68 -44.00 7.80
C HIS A 52 14.12 -44.14 8.31
N ILE A 53 14.33 -44.33 9.62
CA ILE A 53 15.66 -44.63 10.18
C ILE A 53 16.23 -45.91 9.54
N ARG A 54 15.44 -46.99 9.48
CA ARG A 54 15.91 -48.25 8.87
C ARG A 54 16.25 -48.09 7.39
N GLN A 55 15.46 -47.32 6.65
CA GLN A 55 15.74 -47.02 5.24
C GLN A 55 17.02 -46.19 5.07
N PHE A 56 17.22 -45.20 5.93
CA PHE A 56 18.42 -44.38 5.94
C PHE A 56 19.67 -45.21 6.28
N GLN A 57 19.58 -46.10 7.28
CA GLN A 57 20.68 -47.02 7.63
C GLN A 57 21.03 -47.95 6.48
N LEU A 58 20.02 -48.57 5.83
CA LEU A 58 20.23 -49.39 4.65
C LEU A 58 20.85 -48.59 3.50
N LEU A 59 20.43 -47.33 3.34
CA LEU A 59 20.97 -46.44 2.32
C LEU A 59 22.47 -46.20 2.55
N LEU A 60 22.89 -45.79 3.75
CA LEU A 60 24.30 -45.49 4.04
C LEU A 60 25.25 -46.69 3.90
N GLN A 61 24.72 -47.91 4.00
CA GLN A 61 25.49 -49.14 3.83
C GLN A 61 25.70 -49.55 2.37
N ASN A 62 25.13 -48.83 1.40
CA ASN A 62 25.36 -49.12 -0.01
C ASN A 62 26.79 -48.77 -0.43
N GLY A 63 27.34 -49.58 -1.32
CA GLY A 63 28.68 -49.44 -1.86
C GLY A 63 29.77 -50.20 -1.10
N ALA A 64 30.85 -50.55 -1.80
CA ALA A 64 32.05 -51.13 -1.21
C ALA A 64 32.96 -50.06 -0.58
N ALA A 65 32.88 -48.82 -1.08
CA ALA A 65 33.50 -47.64 -0.49
C ALA A 65 32.49 -46.49 -0.43
N GLN A 66 32.37 -45.86 0.74
CA GLN A 66 31.48 -44.72 0.98
C GLN A 66 32.27 -43.45 1.32
N TYR A 67 31.87 -42.34 0.72
CA TYR A 67 32.38 -41.02 1.05
C TYR A 67 31.22 -40.10 1.43
N TYR A 68 31.36 -39.37 2.53
CA TYR A 68 30.34 -38.47 3.06
C TYR A 68 30.84 -37.03 2.90
N LEU A 69 30.27 -36.31 1.93
CA LEU A 69 30.67 -34.94 1.61
C LEU A 69 29.63 -33.96 2.16
N VAL A 70 30.02 -33.22 3.19
CA VAL A 70 29.11 -32.35 3.94
C VAL A 70 29.65 -30.92 3.96
N ARG A 71 28.72 -29.97 4.11
CA ARG A 71 29.07 -28.58 4.35
C ARG A 71 29.03 -28.33 5.85
N ASP A 72 30.08 -27.74 6.38
CA ASP A 72 30.13 -27.35 7.79
C ASP A 72 29.33 -26.07 8.07
N THR A 73 29.29 -25.15 7.09
CA THR A 73 28.54 -23.87 7.19
C THR A 73 27.83 -23.47 5.88
N VAL A 74 26.68 -22.81 6.04
CA VAL A 74 25.91 -22.16 4.97
C VAL A 74 25.54 -20.76 5.45
N GLY A 75 25.91 -19.72 4.68
CA GLY A 75 25.58 -18.33 5.04
C GLY A 75 26.21 -17.82 6.34
N GLY A 76 27.29 -18.46 6.82
CA GLY A 76 27.92 -18.15 8.11
C GLY A 76 27.31 -18.88 9.31
N SER A 77 26.20 -19.59 9.11
CA SER A 77 25.58 -20.43 10.12
C SER A 77 26.08 -21.88 10.03
N PRO A 78 26.28 -22.58 11.17
CA PRO A 78 26.56 -24.01 11.18
C PRO A 78 25.42 -24.81 10.54
N VAL A 79 25.78 -25.87 9.82
CA VAL A 79 24.80 -26.82 9.28
C VAL A 79 24.49 -27.89 10.33
N THR A 80 23.20 -28.10 10.59
CA THR A 80 22.72 -29.16 11.48
C THR A 80 22.75 -30.51 10.77
N PRO A 81 23.41 -31.55 11.33
CA PRO A 81 23.39 -32.90 10.77
C PRO A 81 21.99 -33.54 10.77
N CYS A 82 21.78 -34.53 9.89
CA CYS A 82 20.57 -35.35 9.88
C CYS A 82 20.28 -35.95 11.27
N LEU A 83 19.03 -35.81 11.74
CA LEU A 83 18.64 -36.21 13.10
C LEU A 83 18.73 -37.73 13.32
N TYR A 84 18.69 -38.53 12.25
CA TYR A 84 18.86 -39.98 12.34
C TYR A 84 20.24 -40.40 12.86
N PHE A 85 21.26 -39.54 12.78
CA PHE A 85 22.57 -39.84 13.33
C PHE A 85 22.58 -39.93 14.86
N GLU A 86 21.66 -39.23 15.55
CA GLU A 86 21.54 -39.30 17.01
C GLU A 86 21.18 -40.70 17.50
N GLU A 87 20.40 -41.44 16.70
CA GLU A 87 19.96 -42.81 17.00
C GLU A 87 20.94 -43.87 16.45
N LEU A 88 21.71 -43.55 15.40
CA LEU A 88 22.57 -44.51 14.70
C LEU A 88 24.03 -44.52 15.17
N LEU A 89 24.50 -43.45 15.79
CA LEU A 89 25.88 -43.31 16.24
C LEU A 89 25.94 -43.20 17.77
N ASP A 90 26.83 -43.97 18.38
CA ASP A 90 27.07 -43.92 19.84
C ASP A 90 27.69 -42.58 20.31
N THR A 91 28.14 -41.74 19.37
CA THR A 91 28.76 -40.44 19.63
C THR A 91 27.79 -39.32 19.29
N SER A 92 27.42 -38.50 20.27
CA SER A 92 26.64 -37.29 20.02
C SER A 92 27.50 -36.19 19.41
N PHE A 93 27.02 -35.58 18.32
CA PHE A 93 27.63 -34.41 17.70
C PHE A 93 26.54 -33.44 17.24
N THR A 94 26.86 -32.15 17.20
CA THR A 94 25.88 -31.11 16.82
C THR A 94 26.23 -30.44 15.49
N ARG A 95 27.47 -30.64 15.02
CA ARG A 95 28.01 -30.12 13.76
C ARG A 95 28.93 -31.14 13.12
N PHE A 96 29.09 -31.08 11.81
CA PHE A 96 30.03 -31.97 11.12
C PHE A 96 31.49 -31.74 11.50
N SER A 97 31.85 -30.51 11.90
CA SER A 97 33.18 -30.19 12.46
C SER A 97 33.56 -30.95 13.72
N ASP A 98 32.59 -31.53 14.43
CA ASP A 98 32.81 -32.27 15.66
C ASP A 98 33.34 -33.69 15.38
N LEU A 99 33.23 -34.16 14.13
CA LEU A 99 33.72 -35.45 13.65
C LEU A 99 35.12 -35.31 13.03
N ASP A 100 35.91 -36.38 13.08
CA ASP A 100 37.20 -36.45 12.41
C ASP A 100 36.98 -36.49 10.88
N ALA A 101 37.21 -35.35 10.21
CA ALA A 101 36.90 -35.16 8.79
C ALA A 101 37.99 -34.36 8.06
N GLU A 102 38.26 -34.75 6.81
CA GLU A 102 39.15 -34.00 5.92
C GLU A 102 38.45 -32.75 5.38
N ARG A 103 39.06 -31.57 5.59
CA ARG A 103 38.52 -30.29 5.11
C ARG A 103 39.00 -29.99 3.69
N TYR A 104 38.07 -29.99 2.75
CA TYR A 104 38.29 -29.52 1.38
C TYR A 104 37.81 -28.08 1.24
N ALA A 105 38.75 -27.12 1.25
CA ALA A 105 38.47 -25.73 0.89
C ALA A 105 38.95 -25.50 -0.56
N ALA A 106 38.11 -24.91 -1.40
CA ALA A 106 38.57 -24.38 -2.67
C ALA A 106 39.64 -23.31 -2.39
N PRO A 107 40.84 -23.36 -3.00
CA PRO A 107 41.85 -22.33 -2.83
C PRO A 107 41.26 -20.97 -3.22
N ARG A 108 41.09 -20.06 -2.26
CA ARG A 108 40.77 -18.64 -2.53
C ARG A 108 42.02 -17.82 -2.85
N ASP A 109 43.20 -18.42 -2.74
CA ASP A 109 44.46 -17.79 -3.09
C ASP A 109 44.64 -17.81 -4.61
N GLY A 110 44.01 -16.86 -5.31
CA GLY A 110 44.25 -16.70 -6.75
C GLY A 110 43.39 -15.67 -7.48
N ILE A 111 42.23 -15.30 -6.95
CA ILE A 111 41.38 -14.26 -7.57
C ILE A 111 41.31 -13.07 -6.62
N LYS A 112 42.44 -12.35 -6.49
CA LYS A 112 42.38 -10.93 -6.16
C LYS A 112 42.02 -10.24 -7.47
N SER A 113 40.80 -9.76 -7.62
CA SER A 113 40.54 -8.69 -8.58
C SER A 113 41.43 -7.53 -8.18
N GLU A 114 42.49 -7.26 -8.92
CA GLU A 114 43.42 -6.15 -8.64
C GLU A 114 42.78 -4.78 -8.92
N THR A 115 41.61 -4.75 -9.56
CA THR A 115 40.89 -3.53 -9.88
C THR A 115 39.74 -3.34 -8.88
N PRO A 116 39.79 -2.30 -8.02
CA PRO A 116 38.61 -1.78 -7.35
C PRO A 116 37.58 -1.32 -8.40
N PHE A 117 36.30 -1.24 -8.04
CA PHE A 117 35.35 -0.55 -8.90
C PHE A 117 35.79 0.91 -9.05
N GLU A 118 36.05 1.34 -10.27
CA GLU A 118 36.32 2.74 -10.60
C GLU A 118 34.98 3.48 -10.72
N ASN A 119 34.84 4.60 -10.00
CA ASN A 119 33.69 5.49 -10.11
C ASN A 119 33.99 6.49 -11.22
N ASP A 120 33.72 6.11 -12.46
CA ASP A 120 33.79 7.03 -13.58
C ASP A 120 32.59 7.96 -13.55
N ALA A 121 32.84 9.25 -13.31
CA ALA A 121 31.81 10.28 -13.38
C ALA A 121 31.31 10.38 -14.83
N VAL A 122 30.10 9.86 -15.09
CA VAL A 122 29.42 10.04 -16.38
C VAL A 122 28.92 11.49 -16.43
N THR A 123 29.37 12.25 -17.42
CA THR A 123 28.87 13.61 -17.66
C THR A 123 27.59 13.50 -18.47
N VAL A 124 26.46 13.83 -17.84
CA VAL A 124 25.11 13.75 -18.41
C VAL A 124 24.47 15.12 -18.25
N GLU A 125 23.81 15.61 -19.29
CA GLU A 125 23.04 16.84 -19.23
C GLU A 125 21.75 16.63 -18.41
N PRO A 126 21.38 17.54 -17.51
CA PRO A 126 20.20 17.36 -16.69
C PRO A 126 18.93 17.45 -17.51
N THR A 127 18.09 16.42 -17.44
CA THR A 127 16.69 16.56 -17.86
C THR A 127 15.97 17.39 -16.80
N GLU A 128 15.35 18.49 -17.23
CA GLU A 128 14.50 19.31 -16.36
C GLU A 128 13.22 18.53 -16.04
N LEU A 129 13.10 18.07 -14.80
CA LEU A 129 11.88 17.44 -14.30
C LEU A 129 10.91 18.55 -13.87
N THR A 130 9.93 18.86 -14.72
CA THR A 130 8.93 19.89 -14.44
C THR A 130 7.75 19.35 -13.62
N THR A 131 7.47 18.05 -13.69
CA THR A 131 6.31 17.43 -13.02
C THR A 131 6.65 16.11 -12.31
N ILE A 132 5.95 15.83 -11.21
CA ILE A 132 6.06 14.58 -10.44
C ILE A 132 4.68 13.97 -10.17
N SER A 133 4.60 12.62 -10.18
CA SER A 133 3.38 11.90 -9.79
C SER A 133 3.31 11.68 -8.28
N GLN A 134 2.10 11.42 -7.75
CA GLN A 134 1.92 11.12 -6.34
C GLN A 134 2.81 9.96 -5.86
N SER A 135 2.83 8.85 -6.61
CA SER A 135 3.62 7.67 -6.25
C SER A 135 5.12 7.99 -6.24
N SER A 136 5.60 8.72 -7.25
CA SER A 136 6.99 9.17 -7.34
C SER A 136 7.38 10.09 -6.19
N LEU A 137 6.52 11.05 -5.85
CA LEU A 137 6.74 11.98 -4.74
C LEU A 137 6.77 11.23 -3.41
N SER A 138 5.80 10.35 -3.16
CA SER A 138 5.76 9.52 -1.95
C SER A 138 7.00 8.66 -1.80
N THR A 139 7.43 7.96 -2.86
CA THR A 139 8.65 7.14 -2.81
C THR A 139 9.88 8.00 -2.57
N TYR A 140 10.01 9.13 -3.27
CA TYR A 140 11.17 10.03 -3.14
C TYR A 140 11.29 10.62 -1.73
N VAL A 141 10.20 11.13 -1.19
CA VAL A 141 10.19 11.79 0.13
C VAL A 141 10.39 10.77 1.25
N ASN A 142 9.88 9.54 1.09
CA ASN A 142 10.11 8.45 2.05
C ASN A 142 11.56 7.95 2.00
N SER A 143 12.07 7.70 0.80
CA SER A 143 13.38 7.11 0.56
C SER A 143 13.88 7.54 -0.82
N PRO A 144 14.70 8.60 -0.90
CA PRO A 144 15.28 9.06 -2.16
C PRO A 144 16.02 7.93 -2.88
N ARG A 145 16.68 7.06 -2.11
CA ARG A 145 17.37 5.88 -2.63
C ARG A 145 16.41 4.97 -3.38
N ASP A 146 15.29 4.59 -2.78
CA ASP A 146 14.34 3.66 -3.41
C ASP A 146 13.74 4.27 -4.67
N TYR A 147 13.41 5.57 -4.64
CA TYR A 147 12.96 6.30 -5.83
C TYR A 147 13.93 6.18 -7.00
N PHE A 148 15.24 6.30 -6.76
CA PHE A 148 16.23 6.13 -7.83
C PHE A 148 16.40 4.67 -8.25
N PHE A 149 16.35 3.72 -7.30
CA PHE A 149 16.46 2.29 -7.62
C PHE A 149 15.28 1.79 -8.46
N ASP A 150 14.05 2.24 -8.18
CA ASP A 150 12.84 1.89 -8.94
C ASP A 150 12.92 2.34 -10.40
N ARG A 151 13.72 3.37 -10.69
CA ARG A 151 13.96 3.85 -12.06
C ARG A 151 15.10 3.11 -12.78
N LEU A 152 15.89 2.33 -12.05
CA LEU A 152 17.01 1.56 -12.60
C LEU A 152 16.66 0.09 -12.82
N VAL A 153 15.66 -0.43 -12.10
CA VAL A 153 15.30 -1.85 -12.09
C VAL A 153 13.81 -2.02 -12.31
N ASP A 154 13.44 -2.81 -13.32
CA ASP A 154 12.06 -3.24 -13.50
C ASP A 154 11.63 -4.11 -12.32
N SER A 155 10.69 -3.61 -11.52
CA SER A 155 10.12 -4.37 -10.41
C SER A 155 9.11 -5.41 -10.94
N PRO A 156 9.25 -6.70 -10.60
CA PRO A 156 8.26 -7.71 -10.98
C PRO A 156 6.98 -7.52 -10.16
N ASN A 157 5.93 -7.00 -10.78
CA ASN A 157 4.63 -6.79 -10.15
C ASN A 157 3.52 -7.19 -11.14
N LYS A 158 2.77 -8.28 -10.86
CA LYS A 158 1.76 -8.76 -11.82
C LYS A 158 0.36 -8.96 -11.22
N ASP A 159 0.23 -9.56 -10.04
CA ASP A 159 -1.06 -10.13 -9.65
C ASP A 159 -2.00 -9.11 -8.98
N TYR A 160 -1.55 -8.40 -7.94
CA TYR A 160 -2.36 -7.38 -7.25
C TYR A 160 -2.70 -6.18 -8.14
N PHE A 161 -1.76 -5.80 -9.02
CA PHE A 161 -2.02 -4.75 -10.00
C PHE A 161 -3.02 -5.21 -11.05
N ARG A 162 -3.00 -6.47 -11.48
CA ARG A 162 -4.04 -7.00 -12.39
C ARG A 162 -5.41 -7.02 -11.73
N GLU A 163 -5.52 -7.47 -10.48
CA GLU A 163 -6.80 -7.43 -9.74
C GLU A 163 -7.34 -6.01 -9.64
N GLY A 164 -6.49 -5.05 -9.22
CA GLY A 164 -6.86 -3.64 -9.15
C GLY A 164 -7.32 -3.09 -10.50
N ASN A 165 -6.53 -3.30 -11.56
CA ASN A 165 -6.86 -2.82 -12.90
C ASN A 165 -8.20 -3.35 -13.41
N LEU A 166 -8.55 -4.62 -13.13
CA LEU A 166 -9.87 -5.15 -13.52
C LEU A 166 -11.01 -4.39 -12.84
N PHE A 167 -10.86 -3.96 -11.59
CA PHE A 167 -11.89 -3.15 -10.92
C PHE A 167 -11.98 -1.74 -11.50
N HIS A 168 -10.85 -1.12 -11.83
CA HIS A 168 -10.83 0.19 -12.51
C HIS A 168 -11.48 0.11 -13.90
N ASP A 169 -11.08 -0.88 -14.69
CA ASP A 169 -11.64 -1.14 -16.02
C ASP A 169 -13.16 -1.39 -15.93
N PHE A 170 -13.61 -2.13 -14.90
CA PHE A 170 -15.03 -2.32 -14.66
C PHE A 170 -15.75 -1.02 -14.31
N ALA A 171 -15.18 -0.19 -13.43
CA ALA A 171 -15.78 1.08 -13.03
C ALA A 171 -15.90 2.04 -14.24
N GLU A 172 -14.84 2.18 -15.03
CA GLU A 172 -14.84 2.93 -16.30
C GLU A 172 -15.92 2.39 -17.25
N PHE A 173 -16.03 1.07 -17.41
CA PHE A 173 -17.03 0.46 -18.25
C PHE A 173 -18.46 0.72 -17.77
N TYR A 174 -18.70 0.62 -16.45
CA TYR A 174 -20.03 0.81 -15.87
C TYR A 174 -20.52 2.26 -16.00
N VAL A 175 -19.63 3.24 -15.90
CA VAL A 175 -19.98 4.66 -16.12
C VAL A 175 -20.56 4.87 -17.53
N HIS A 176 -19.96 4.23 -18.54
CA HIS A 176 -20.33 4.40 -19.94
C HIS A 176 -21.49 3.51 -20.40
N HIS A 177 -21.57 2.27 -19.90
CA HIS A 177 -22.50 1.25 -20.37
C HIS A 177 -23.26 0.55 -19.22
N PRO A 178 -23.91 1.29 -18.30
CA PRO A 178 -24.61 0.69 -17.16
C PRO A 178 -25.75 -0.26 -17.61
N GLU A 179 -26.35 0.00 -18.77
CA GLU A 179 -27.41 -0.83 -19.35
C GLU A 179 -26.94 -2.22 -19.77
N VAL A 180 -25.66 -2.37 -20.13
CA VAL A 180 -25.07 -3.68 -20.47
C VAL A 180 -25.03 -4.55 -19.22
N ILE A 181 -24.58 -3.99 -18.11
CA ILE A 181 -24.50 -4.70 -16.83
C ILE A 181 -25.89 -4.97 -16.27
N ALA A 182 -26.84 -4.04 -16.41
CA ALA A 182 -28.24 -4.27 -16.06
C ALA A 182 -28.87 -5.44 -16.84
N ALA A 183 -28.46 -5.67 -18.10
CA ALA A 183 -28.97 -6.75 -18.94
C ALA A 183 -28.27 -8.10 -18.71
N ARG A 184 -26.95 -8.09 -18.45
CA ARG A 184 -26.12 -9.29 -18.27
C ARG A 184 -26.09 -9.81 -16.82
N GLY A 185 -26.19 -8.89 -15.87
CA GLY A 185 -26.07 -9.15 -14.44
C GLY A 185 -24.62 -9.15 -13.94
N VAL A 186 -24.46 -8.90 -12.64
CA VAL A 186 -23.17 -8.87 -11.94
C VAL A 186 -22.41 -10.19 -12.05
N ASP A 187 -23.11 -11.32 -12.12
CA ASP A 187 -22.50 -12.65 -12.22
C ASP A 187 -21.59 -12.81 -13.45
N ASP A 188 -21.97 -12.24 -14.60
CA ASP A 188 -21.19 -12.32 -15.84
C ASP A 188 -19.85 -11.58 -15.70
N VAL A 189 -19.89 -10.39 -15.06
CA VAL A 189 -18.70 -9.59 -14.73
C VAL A 189 -17.78 -10.35 -13.80
N VAL A 190 -18.31 -10.90 -12.72
CA VAL A 190 -17.54 -11.63 -11.71
C VAL A 190 -16.91 -12.89 -12.30
N ASP A 191 -17.64 -13.63 -13.12
CA ASP A 191 -17.12 -14.84 -13.76
C ASP A 191 -15.99 -14.51 -14.76
N PHE A 192 -16.09 -13.38 -15.47
CA PHE A 192 -14.99 -12.85 -16.30
C PHE A 192 -13.75 -12.50 -15.45
N MET A 193 -13.91 -11.74 -14.36
CA MET A 193 -12.79 -11.40 -13.47
C MET A 193 -12.10 -12.63 -12.87
N VAL A 194 -12.88 -13.64 -12.47
CA VAL A 194 -12.33 -14.91 -11.97
C VAL A 194 -11.55 -15.65 -13.06
N ALA A 195 -12.01 -15.63 -14.32
CA ALA A 195 -11.29 -16.25 -15.43
C ALA A 195 -9.97 -15.53 -15.73
N GLU A 196 -9.98 -14.19 -15.76
CA GLU A 196 -8.76 -13.40 -15.96
C GLU A 196 -7.72 -13.59 -14.85
N MET A 197 -8.19 -13.85 -13.62
CA MET A 197 -7.32 -14.07 -12.46
C MET A 197 -6.93 -15.54 -12.24
N GLU A 198 -7.45 -16.48 -13.03
CA GLU A 198 -7.16 -17.92 -12.93
C GLU A 198 -5.64 -18.24 -12.90
N PRO A 199 -4.77 -17.61 -13.72
CA PRO A 199 -3.33 -17.89 -13.71
C PRO A 199 -2.63 -17.54 -12.38
N PHE A 200 -3.24 -16.68 -11.56
CA PHE A 200 -2.66 -16.12 -10.34
C PHE A 200 -3.30 -16.69 -9.06
N VAL A 201 -4.49 -17.30 -9.19
CA VAL A 201 -5.29 -17.77 -8.06
C VAL A 201 -5.25 -19.30 -7.99
N ARG A 202 -5.12 -19.85 -6.78
CA ARG A 202 -5.19 -21.31 -6.58
C ARG A 202 -6.64 -21.76 -6.72
N ASP A 203 -6.88 -22.91 -7.36
CA ASP A 203 -8.23 -23.48 -7.53
C ASP A 203 -9.05 -23.53 -6.23
N VAL A 204 -8.40 -23.83 -5.10
CA VAL A 204 -9.04 -23.92 -3.78
C VAL A 204 -9.55 -22.58 -3.24
N ASP A 205 -9.00 -21.46 -3.71
CA ASP A 205 -9.37 -20.10 -3.29
C ASP A 205 -10.35 -19.45 -4.27
N ARG A 206 -10.70 -20.11 -5.38
CA ARG A 206 -11.53 -19.55 -6.44
C ARG A 206 -12.87 -19.00 -5.93
N ASP A 207 -13.56 -19.73 -5.06
CA ASP A 207 -14.85 -19.32 -4.50
C ASP A 207 -14.72 -18.10 -3.56
N VAL A 208 -13.59 -17.99 -2.86
CA VAL A 208 -13.27 -16.84 -2.01
C VAL A 208 -13.06 -15.60 -2.87
N HIS A 209 -12.26 -15.72 -3.94
CA HIS A 209 -12.06 -14.64 -4.91
C HIS A 209 -13.36 -14.26 -5.61
N ARG A 210 -14.19 -15.23 -6.02
CA ARG A 210 -15.50 -14.97 -6.62
C ARG A 210 -16.40 -14.14 -5.69
N THR A 211 -16.42 -14.47 -4.40
CA THR A 211 -17.19 -13.71 -3.40
C THR A 211 -16.65 -12.30 -3.22
N ARG A 212 -15.32 -12.16 -3.09
CA ARG A 212 -14.64 -10.87 -2.97
C ARG A 212 -14.90 -9.97 -4.19
N TYR A 213 -14.81 -10.51 -5.41
CA TYR A 213 -15.07 -9.78 -6.64
C TYR A 213 -16.52 -9.35 -6.77
N ARG A 214 -17.46 -10.23 -6.42
CA ARG A 214 -18.88 -9.88 -6.37
C ARG A 214 -19.13 -8.69 -5.47
N VAL A 215 -18.66 -8.73 -4.22
CA VAL A 215 -18.87 -7.63 -3.28
C VAL A 215 -18.24 -6.33 -3.81
N GLY A 216 -17.02 -6.39 -4.34
CA GLY A 216 -16.37 -5.22 -4.94
C GLY A 216 -17.16 -4.61 -6.10
N VAL A 217 -17.63 -5.44 -7.02
CA VAL A 217 -18.45 -5.02 -8.16
C VAL A 217 -19.79 -4.43 -7.69
N GLU A 218 -20.46 -5.08 -6.75
CA GLU A 218 -21.74 -4.60 -6.18
C GLU A 218 -21.58 -3.25 -5.46
N ASN A 219 -20.48 -3.05 -4.72
CA ASN A 219 -20.18 -1.77 -4.09
C ASN A 219 -19.92 -0.66 -5.12
N ILE A 220 -19.16 -0.94 -6.19
CA ILE A 220 -18.93 0.02 -7.28
C ILE A 220 -20.24 0.39 -7.97
N VAL A 221 -21.07 -0.60 -8.28
CA VAL A 221 -22.40 -0.40 -8.90
C VAL A 221 -23.29 0.45 -7.99
N ALA A 222 -23.40 0.08 -6.70
CA ALA A 222 -24.21 0.82 -5.74
C ALA A 222 -23.74 2.27 -5.60
N PHE A 223 -22.43 2.50 -5.50
CA PHE A 223 -21.86 3.84 -5.45
C PHE A 223 -22.22 4.64 -6.70
N LEU A 224 -21.95 4.12 -7.90
CA LEU A 224 -22.16 4.83 -9.16
C LEU A 224 -23.65 5.07 -9.46
N ASP A 225 -24.55 4.18 -9.03
CA ASP A 225 -26.00 4.40 -9.17
C ASP A 225 -26.50 5.53 -8.25
N GLU A 226 -25.98 5.64 -7.03
CA GLU A 226 -26.28 6.75 -6.10
C GLU A 226 -25.58 8.07 -6.49
N ASN A 227 -24.41 7.97 -7.12
CA ASN A 227 -23.47 9.08 -7.36
C ASN A 227 -23.12 9.23 -8.85
N ARG A 228 -24.12 9.19 -9.74
CA ARG A 228 -23.89 9.26 -11.19
C ARG A 228 -23.08 10.49 -11.58
N PRO A 229 -22.06 10.35 -12.44
CA PRO A 229 -21.28 11.49 -12.93
C PRO A 229 -22.15 12.51 -13.67
N GLU A 230 -21.87 13.79 -13.46
CA GLU A 230 -22.52 14.87 -14.20
C GLU A 230 -22.01 14.89 -15.65
N THR A 231 -22.86 14.50 -16.59
CA THR A 231 -22.54 14.54 -18.03
C THR A 231 -22.64 15.98 -18.54
N GLY A 232 -21.62 16.78 -18.27
CA GLY A 232 -21.53 18.19 -18.66
C GLY A 232 -20.34 18.49 -19.56
N ASN A 233 -20.55 18.57 -20.88
CA ASN A 233 -19.78 19.28 -21.92
C ASN A 233 -18.23 19.30 -21.90
N ILE A 234 -17.53 18.46 -21.14
CA ILE A 234 -16.07 18.35 -21.23
C ILE A 234 -15.77 17.21 -22.20
N ALA A 235 -16.02 17.46 -23.49
CA ALA A 235 -15.48 16.66 -24.57
C ALA A 235 -14.00 17.05 -24.75
N VAL A 236 -13.15 16.53 -23.87
CA VAL A 236 -11.73 16.40 -24.22
C VAL A 236 -11.58 14.97 -24.69
N GLU A 237 -11.41 14.77 -26.00
CA GLU A 237 -10.96 13.49 -26.55
C GLU A 237 -9.57 13.20 -25.97
N THR A 238 -9.49 12.60 -24.80
CA THR A 238 -8.26 12.04 -24.28
C THR A 238 -8.09 10.67 -24.87
N GLN A 239 -6.92 10.40 -25.47
CA GLN A 239 -6.60 9.07 -25.95
C GLN A 239 -6.40 8.18 -24.73
N SER A 240 -7.29 7.21 -24.52
CA SER A 240 -7.03 6.11 -23.61
C SER A 240 -5.87 5.29 -24.17
N TRP A 241 -4.72 5.33 -23.50
CA TRP A 241 -3.53 4.58 -23.87
C TRP A 241 -3.59 3.10 -23.45
N GLN A 242 -4.61 2.72 -22.67
CA GLN A 242 -4.80 1.37 -22.14
C GLN A 242 -6.08 0.75 -22.69
N GLN A 243 -5.98 -0.52 -23.09
CA GLN A 243 -7.13 -1.28 -23.53
C GLN A 243 -7.90 -1.76 -22.29
N ASN A 244 -9.10 -1.22 -22.10
CA ASN A 244 -10.03 -1.66 -21.04
C ASN A 244 -10.51 -3.10 -21.33
N ASP A 245 -10.30 -4.02 -20.37
CA ASP A 245 -10.61 -5.44 -20.53
C ASP A 245 -12.11 -5.70 -20.75
N PHE A 246 -12.98 -4.94 -20.08
CA PHE A 246 -14.44 -5.08 -20.22
C PHE A 246 -14.98 -4.48 -21.51
N ALA A 247 -14.39 -3.37 -21.97
CA ALA A 247 -14.68 -2.80 -23.28
C ALA A 247 -14.41 -3.81 -24.40
N ALA A 248 -13.28 -4.52 -24.30
CA ALA A 248 -12.94 -5.61 -25.21
C ALA A 248 -13.87 -6.82 -25.05
N TYR A 249 -14.17 -7.24 -23.82
CA TYR A 249 -15.03 -8.40 -23.54
C TYR A 249 -16.46 -8.23 -24.07
N TYR A 250 -17.04 -7.04 -23.90
CA TYR A 250 -18.41 -6.73 -24.33
C TYR A 250 -18.51 -6.11 -25.73
N ASP A 251 -17.38 -5.89 -26.41
CA ASP A 251 -17.29 -5.22 -27.72
C ASP A 251 -17.99 -3.84 -27.73
N ARG A 252 -17.66 -3.02 -26.71
CA ARG A 252 -18.19 -1.67 -26.52
C ARG A 252 -17.06 -0.71 -26.14
N PRO A 253 -16.82 0.37 -26.88
CA PRO A 253 -15.76 1.31 -26.55
C PRO A 253 -16.12 2.13 -25.31
N VAL A 254 -15.11 2.47 -24.51
CA VAL A 254 -15.19 3.45 -23.41
C VAL A 254 -14.43 4.71 -23.82
N ASP A 255 -14.88 5.87 -23.37
CA ASP A 255 -14.14 7.13 -23.52
C ASP A 255 -13.44 7.47 -22.18
N SER A 256 -12.50 8.42 -22.20
CA SER A 256 -11.78 8.87 -21.00
C SER A 256 -12.14 10.29 -20.58
N ASP A 257 -13.34 10.74 -20.96
CA ASP A 257 -13.85 12.07 -20.68
C ASP A 257 -14.09 12.30 -19.18
N LEU A 258 -14.62 11.27 -18.50
CA LEU A 258 -14.94 11.28 -17.08
C LEU A 258 -14.07 10.34 -16.26
N THR A 259 -13.57 9.26 -16.84
CA THR A 259 -12.82 8.21 -16.14
C THR A 259 -11.40 8.08 -16.65
N GLU A 260 -10.49 7.65 -15.77
CA GLU A 260 -9.10 7.35 -16.12
C GLU A 260 -8.37 8.53 -16.83
N ARG A 261 -8.77 9.76 -16.47
CA ARG A 261 -8.34 11.00 -17.13
C ARG A 261 -6.91 11.38 -16.73
N TRP A 262 -6.02 11.40 -17.70
CA TRP A 262 -4.64 11.87 -17.51
C TRP A 262 -4.58 13.41 -17.44
N PHE A 263 -3.74 13.93 -16.55
CA PHE A 263 -3.37 15.34 -16.53
C PHE A 263 -1.87 15.52 -16.27
N GLU A 264 -1.36 16.64 -16.77
CA GLU A 264 -0.01 17.13 -16.49
C GLU A 264 -0.08 18.65 -16.36
N SER A 265 0.19 19.16 -15.15
CA SER A 265 0.13 20.57 -14.81
C SER A 265 1.53 21.05 -14.46
N GLU A 266 2.25 21.58 -15.46
CA GLU A 266 3.60 22.12 -15.28
C GLU A 266 3.63 23.32 -14.34
N ASP A 267 2.59 24.17 -14.36
CA ASP A 267 2.50 25.37 -13.51
C ASP A 267 2.55 25.04 -12.02
N VAL A 268 2.05 23.87 -11.62
CA VAL A 268 2.02 23.41 -10.22
C VAL A 268 2.96 22.22 -9.98
N GLY A 269 3.59 21.70 -11.03
CA GLY A 269 4.57 20.63 -10.97
C GLY A 269 4.00 19.23 -10.70
N VAL A 270 2.74 18.98 -11.02
CA VAL A 270 2.06 17.70 -10.74
C VAL A 270 1.56 17.01 -11.99
N LYS A 271 1.55 15.67 -11.97
CA LYS A 271 0.88 14.85 -12.97
C LYS A 271 0.23 13.63 -12.35
N GLY A 272 -0.79 13.10 -13.02
CA GLY A 272 -1.51 11.94 -12.51
C GLY A 272 -2.60 11.44 -13.44
N LYS A 273 -3.27 10.40 -12.99
CA LYS A 273 -4.45 9.81 -13.63
C LYS A 273 -5.60 9.85 -12.64
N ILE A 274 -6.69 10.52 -12.98
CA ILE A 274 -7.88 10.64 -12.15
C ILE A 274 -8.80 9.47 -12.50
N ASP A 275 -9.16 8.64 -11.53
CA ASP A 275 -10.03 7.48 -11.80
C ASP A 275 -11.43 7.91 -12.25
N LEU A 276 -12.04 8.86 -11.54
CA LEU A 276 -13.33 9.43 -11.91
C LEU A 276 -13.46 10.91 -11.53
N VAL A 277 -13.80 11.75 -12.50
CA VAL A 277 -14.34 13.10 -12.32
C VAL A 277 -15.86 12.99 -12.19
N GLN A 278 -16.37 12.99 -10.96
CA GLN A 278 -17.81 12.85 -10.73
C GLN A 278 -18.56 14.15 -11.06
N SER A 279 -17.99 15.30 -10.70
CA SER A 279 -18.51 16.64 -11.03
C SER A 279 -17.34 17.64 -11.07
N ALA A 280 -17.63 18.90 -11.40
CA ALA A 280 -16.64 19.99 -11.38
C ALA A 280 -15.91 20.12 -10.04
N THR A 281 -16.54 19.76 -8.92
CA THR A 281 -15.99 19.93 -7.58
C THR A 281 -15.75 18.62 -6.84
N ARG A 282 -15.92 17.46 -7.48
CA ARG A 282 -15.84 16.15 -6.80
C ARG A 282 -15.11 15.11 -7.64
N LEU A 283 -14.02 14.60 -7.08
CA LEU A 283 -13.21 13.52 -7.64
C LEU A 283 -13.36 12.25 -6.83
N VAL A 284 -13.30 11.10 -7.49
CA VAL A 284 -13.38 9.78 -6.87
C VAL A 284 -12.18 8.94 -7.29
N ASP A 285 -11.63 8.21 -6.34
CA ASP A 285 -10.55 7.25 -6.54
C ASP A 285 -10.91 5.89 -5.94
N TYR A 286 -10.66 4.82 -6.70
CA TYR A 286 -11.01 3.45 -6.35
C TYR A 286 -9.84 2.76 -5.66
N LYS A 287 -10.08 2.16 -4.48
CA LYS A 287 -9.04 1.48 -3.70
C LYS A 287 -9.42 0.05 -3.35
N SER A 288 -8.59 -0.90 -3.75
CA SER A 288 -8.69 -2.31 -3.35
C SER A 288 -8.08 -2.61 -1.98
N GLY A 289 -7.27 -1.68 -1.44
CA GLY A 289 -6.63 -1.81 -0.13
C GLY A 289 -7.54 -1.34 1.02
N SER A 290 -7.09 -1.61 2.25
CA SER A 290 -7.81 -1.25 3.47
C SER A 290 -8.11 0.25 3.58
N LYS A 291 -9.28 0.56 4.12
CA LYS A 291 -9.75 1.92 4.34
C LYS A 291 -8.85 2.68 5.28
N LYS A 292 -8.55 3.93 4.89
CA LYS A 292 -7.92 4.92 5.77
C LYS A 292 -8.99 5.93 6.15
N SER A 293 -9.09 6.29 7.43
CA SER A 293 -9.95 7.41 7.83
C SER A 293 -9.42 8.74 7.28
N ALA A 294 -10.28 9.75 7.18
CA ALA A 294 -9.88 11.09 6.75
C ALA A 294 -8.68 11.62 7.56
N THR A 295 -8.71 11.41 8.88
CA THR A 295 -7.58 11.74 9.76
C THR A 295 -6.29 11.02 9.42
N LYS A 296 -6.37 9.75 9.04
CA LYS A 296 -5.18 8.98 8.63
C LYS A 296 -4.64 9.46 7.29
N VAL A 297 -5.52 9.86 6.36
CA VAL A 297 -5.12 10.44 5.06
C VAL A 297 -4.37 11.75 5.27
N VAL A 298 -4.97 12.71 5.98
CA VAL A 298 -4.37 14.01 6.27
C VAL A 298 -3.05 13.87 7.07
N LYS A 299 -3.02 12.98 8.06
CA LYS A 299 -1.79 12.70 8.81
C LYS A 299 -0.68 12.11 7.93
N ASN A 300 -1.02 11.19 7.03
CA ASN A 300 -0.05 10.56 6.13
C ASN A 300 0.41 11.51 5.01
N SER A 301 -0.25 12.65 4.82
CA SER A 301 0.14 13.70 3.86
C SER A 301 0.91 14.85 4.50
N ALA A 302 1.38 14.70 5.74
CA ALA A 302 2.12 15.75 6.45
C ALA A 302 3.43 16.11 5.71
N LEU A 303 3.74 17.40 5.63
CA LEU A 303 4.88 17.94 4.88
C LEU A 303 6.13 18.15 5.74
N GLU A 304 5.95 18.39 7.04
CA GLU A 304 7.05 18.65 7.98
C GLU A 304 7.59 17.35 8.61
N GLU A 305 6.69 16.54 9.18
CA GLU A 305 7.01 15.22 9.72
C GLU A 305 6.50 14.15 8.77
N ILE A 306 7.36 13.79 7.81
CA ILE A 306 7.07 12.79 6.79
C ILE A 306 6.73 11.45 7.46
N SER A 307 5.57 10.89 7.12
CA SER A 307 5.16 9.56 7.56
C SER A 307 6.02 8.47 6.90
N ASP A 308 6.24 7.35 7.59
CA ASP A 308 6.82 6.12 7.00
C ASP A 308 6.01 5.56 5.81
N THR A 309 4.76 6.01 5.64
CA THR A 309 3.88 5.61 4.53
C THR A 309 3.23 6.86 3.91
N PRO A 310 4.04 7.77 3.35
CA PRO A 310 3.56 9.08 2.94
C PRO A 310 2.58 8.93 1.78
N ASN A 311 1.47 9.66 1.83
CA ASN A 311 0.44 9.63 0.81
C ASN A 311 -0.04 11.06 0.55
N PHE A 312 0.39 11.59 -0.59
CA PHE A 312 0.03 12.94 -1.05
C PHE A 312 -1.11 12.93 -2.06
N GLN A 313 -1.90 11.85 -2.10
CA GLN A 313 -2.86 11.64 -3.18
C GLN A 313 -3.95 12.70 -3.20
N ALA A 314 -4.70 12.82 -2.11
CA ALA A 314 -5.75 13.82 -2.01
C ALA A 314 -5.19 15.25 -2.23
N LEU A 315 -4.06 15.61 -1.60
CA LEU A 315 -3.41 16.91 -1.83
C LEU A 315 -3.08 17.15 -3.30
N LEU A 316 -2.45 16.20 -3.98
CA LEU A 316 -2.03 16.36 -5.37
C LEU A 316 -3.22 16.56 -6.32
N TYR A 317 -4.25 15.73 -6.21
CA TYR A 317 -5.42 15.85 -7.06
C TYR A 317 -6.26 17.09 -6.75
N LEU A 318 -6.43 17.46 -5.47
CA LEU A 318 -7.12 18.68 -5.09
C LEU A 318 -6.36 19.94 -5.52
N THR A 319 -5.02 19.90 -5.50
CA THR A 319 -4.16 20.98 -6.00
C THR A 319 -4.35 21.19 -7.50
N HIS A 320 -4.36 20.11 -8.29
CA HIS A 320 -4.72 20.19 -9.71
C HIS A 320 -6.16 20.69 -9.91
N GLN A 321 -7.12 20.15 -9.16
CA GLN A 321 -8.52 20.55 -9.30
C GLN A 321 -8.75 22.02 -8.95
N ARG A 322 -7.99 22.57 -7.99
CA ARG A 322 -8.00 23.99 -7.62
C ARG A 322 -7.57 24.91 -8.76
N THR A 323 -6.71 24.47 -9.69
CA THR A 323 -6.35 25.30 -10.85
C THR A 323 -7.48 25.40 -11.85
N GLU A 324 -8.26 24.33 -12.02
CA GLU A 324 -9.42 24.30 -12.92
C GLU A 324 -10.64 25.01 -12.30
N HIS A 325 -10.82 24.89 -10.98
CA HIS A 325 -11.95 25.42 -10.22
C HIS A 325 -11.50 26.25 -9.01
N PRO A 326 -10.93 27.46 -9.24
CA PRO A 326 -10.38 28.26 -8.17
C PRO A 326 -11.46 28.87 -7.29
N ASN A 327 -11.18 28.96 -5.98
CA ASN A 327 -12.08 29.51 -4.95
C ASN A 327 -13.38 28.71 -4.73
N GLU A 328 -13.44 27.47 -5.18
CA GLU A 328 -14.57 26.56 -4.93
C GLU A 328 -14.21 25.52 -3.85
N GLN A 329 -15.22 25.05 -3.12
CA GLN A 329 -15.06 23.91 -2.22
C GLN A 329 -14.94 22.65 -3.08
N LEU A 330 -13.92 21.84 -2.81
CA LEU A 330 -13.64 20.62 -3.57
C LEU A 330 -13.69 19.39 -2.68
N GLU A 331 -14.03 18.25 -3.25
CA GLU A 331 -14.14 16.97 -2.57
C GLU A 331 -13.30 15.91 -3.27
N PHE A 332 -12.59 15.11 -2.47
CA PHE A 332 -11.88 13.94 -2.92
C PHE A 332 -12.36 12.71 -2.14
N VAL A 333 -12.93 11.74 -2.83
CA VAL A 333 -13.55 10.56 -2.23
C VAL A 333 -12.73 9.31 -2.57
N PHE A 334 -12.28 8.59 -1.55
CA PHE A 334 -11.75 7.24 -1.71
C PHE A 334 -12.87 6.22 -1.55
N LEU A 335 -13.15 5.43 -2.58
CA LEU A 335 -14.02 4.27 -2.53
C LEU A 335 -13.19 3.00 -2.28
N HIS A 336 -13.18 2.53 -1.03
CA HIS A 336 -12.55 1.28 -0.63
C HIS A 336 -13.47 0.09 -0.88
N PHE A 337 -13.67 -0.25 -2.15
CA PHE A 337 -14.72 -1.16 -2.61
C PHE A 337 -14.62 -2.60 -2.06
N LEU A 338 -13.52 -2.99 -1.40
CA LEU A 338 -13.37 -4.29 -0.73
C LEU A 338 -13.36 -4.21 0.81
N GLU A 339 -13.52 -3.03 1.41
CA GLU A 339 -13.41 -2.85 2.86
C GLU A 339 -14.47 -3.66 3.63
N ASN A 340 -15.72 -3.63 3.16
CA ASN A 340 -16.86 -4.21 3.87
C ASN A 340 -17.12 -5.68 3.51
N VAL A 341 -16.21 -6.38 2.82
CA VAL A 341 -16.44 -7.77 2.34
C VAL A 341 -16.85 -8.70 3.48
N ASP A 342 -16.15 -8.62 4.60
CA ASP A 342 -16.42 -9.41 5.79
C ASP A 342 -17.80 -9.13 6.39
N ASP A 343 -18.24 -7.87 6.37
CA ASP A 343 -19.51 -7.43 6.95
C ASP A 343 -20.68 -7.71 6.02
N VAL A 344 -20.50 -7.59 4.70
CA VAL A 344 -21.47 -8.01 3.68
C VAL A 344 -21.74 -9.51 3.79
N VAL A 345 -20.70 -10.33 4.00
CA VAL A 345 -20.86 -11.78 4.23
C VAL A 345 -21.65 -12.08 5.51
N ARG A 346 -21.58 -11.20 6.53
CA ARG A 346 -22.38 -11.29 7.76
C ARG A 346 -23.79 -10.70 7.61
N GLY A 347 -24.06 -9.97 6.52
CA GLY A 347 -25.32 -9.26 6.29
C GLY A 347 -25.43 -7.91 7.01
N GLU A 348 -24.30 -7.34 7.42
CA GLU A 348 -24.21 -6.10 8.21
C GLU A 348 -23.48 -4.97 7.46
N GLY A 349 -22.92 -5.23 6.28
CA GLY A 349 -22.11 -4.25 5.54
C GLY A 349 -22.94 -3.14 4.88
N GLU A 350 -22.49 -1.90 5.04
CA GLU A 350 -23.07 -0.72 4.37
C GLU A 350 -22.08 -0.09 3.39
N LEU A 351 -22.58 0.64 2.39
CA LEU A 351 -21.73 1.34 1.41
C LEU A 351 -20.93 2.47 2.07
N SER A 352 -21.50 3.18 3.05
CA SER A 352 -20.81 4.24 3.79
C SER A 352 -19.53 3.76 4.49
N ASP A 353 -19.48 2.48 4.87
CA ASP A 353 -18.30 1.89 5.49
C ASP A 353 -17.12 1.81 4.52
N THR A 354 -17.36 1.89 3.21
CA THR A 354 -16.33 1.87 2.16
C THR A 354 -15.80 3.26 1.78
N LEU A 355 -16.47 4.34 2.20
CA LEU A 355 -16.15 5.69 1.75
C LEU A 355 -15.27 6.45 2.74
N THR A 356 -14.22 7.09 2.23
CA THR A 356 -13.49 8.15 2.94
C THR A 356 -13.53 9.41 2.12
N GLU A 357 -14.17 10.45 2.67
CA GLU A 357 -14.29 11.76 2.02
C GLU A 357 -13.32 12.76 2.66
N ILE A 358 -12.65 13.53 1.81
CA ILE A 358 -11.81 14.66 2.20
C ILE A 358 -12.37 15.91 1.51
N THR A 359 -12.64 16.94 2.30
CA THR A 359 -13.07 18.24 1.76
C THR A 359 -11.90 19.23 1.78
N TYR A 360 -11.76 19.98 0.69
CA TYR A 360 -10.94 21.18 0.61
C TYR A 360 -11.81 22.43 0.72
N TYR A 361 -11.43 23.34 1.61
CA TYR A 361 -12.06 24.64 1.76
C TYR A 361 -11.17 25.75 1.16
N PRO A 362 -11.70 26.61 0.27
CA PRO A 362 -10.96 27.70 -0.36
C PRO A 362 -10.86 28.92 0.56
N THR A 363 -10.49 28.69 1.81
CA THR A 363 -10.35 29.73 2.83
C THR A 363 -9.24 29.29 3.77
N PRO A 364 -8.41 30.22 4.29
CA PRO A 364 -7.40 29.90 5.30
C PRO A 364 -8.05 29.26 6.52
N TYR A 365 -7.36 28.31 7.16
CA TYR A 365 -7.94 27.55 8.27
C TYR A 365 -8.37 28.47 9.42
N ASP A 366 -7.54 29.47 9.75
CA ASP A 366 -7.80 30.44 10.82
C ASP A 366 -9.04 31.29 10.53
N GLU A 367 -9.32 31.62 9.28
CA GLU A 367 -10.54 32.34 8.89
C GLU A 367 -11.75 31.40 8.89
N TYR A 368 -11.57 30.15 8.42
CA TYR A 368 -12.64 29.15 8.39
C TYR A 368 -13.22 28.88 9.78
N ILE A 369 -12.37 28.66 10.78
CA ILE A 369 -12.83 28.37 12.15
C ILE A 369 -13.51 29.57 12.82
N GLN A 370 -13.26 30.79 12.36
CA GLN A 370 -13.94 31.99 12.86
C GLN A 370 -15.36 32.15 12.30
N GLN A 371 -15.74 31.39 11.26
CA GLN A 371 -17.04 31.54 10.63
C GLN A 371 -18.21 31.23 11.57
N ARG A 372 -19.31 31.96 11.40
CA ARG A 372 -20.55 31.74 12.17
C ARG A 372 -21.06 30.30 12.05
N ALA A 373 -20.97 29.70 10.87
CA ALA A 373 -21.39 28.33 10.65
C ALA A 373 -20.62 27.34 11.55
N VAL A 374 -19.32 27.54 11.75
CA VAL A 374 -18.50 26.70 12.65
C VAL A 374 -18.93 26.88 14.10
N PHE A 375 -19.15 28.12 14.55
CA PHE A 375 -19.67 28.39 15.88
C PHE A 375 -21.03 27.73 16.12
N GLU A 376 -21.97 27.85 15.18
CA GLU A 376 -23.29 27.24 15.26
C GLU A 376 -23.19 25.71 15.31
N ARG A 377 -22.29 25.11 14.52
CA ARG A 377 -22.02 23.67 14.56
C ARG A 377 -21.46 23.22 15.92
N LEU A 378 -20.48 23.92 16.48
CA LEU A 378 -19.95 23.62 17.82
C LEU A 378 -21.04 23.73 18.90
N ARG A 379 -21.93 24.72 18.78
CA ARG A 379 -23.03 24.96 19.71
C ARG A 379 -24.10 23.88 19.64
N ASP A 380 -24.49 23.46 18.43
CA ASP A 380 -25.68 22.63 18.21
C ASP A 380 -25.34 21.14 18.09
N GLU A 381 -24.18 20.80 17.52
CA GLU A 381 -23.76 19.43 17.22
C GLU A 381 -22.51 19.00 17.99
N GLY A 382 -21.81 19.93 18.65
CA GLY A 382 -20.59 19.63 19.39
C GLY A 382 -20.80 18.71 20.58
N SER A 383 -19.73 18.48 21.34
CA SER A 383 -19.76 17.59 22.49
C SER A 383 -20.64 18.17 23.61
N LYS A 384 -21.22 17.30 24.45
CA LYS A 384 -22.21 17.70 25.47
C LYS A 384 -21.82 18.87 26.37
N LYS A 385 -20.53 19.05 26.71
CA LYS A 385 -20.08 20.21 27.51
C LYS A 385 -19.80 21.42 26.64
N CYS A 386 -19.26 21.23 25.44
CA CYS A 386 -19.15 22.26 24.41
C CYS A 386 -20.51 22.93 24.16
N GLN A 387 -21.54 22.15 23.79
CA GLN A 387 -22.91 22.67 23.56
C GLN A 387 -23.44 23.45 24.76
N LYS A 388 -23.28 22.88 25.97
CA LYS A 388 -23.77 23.51 27.21
C LYS A 388 -23.09 24.86 27.47
N THR A 389 -21.80 24.97 27.19
CA THR A 389 -21.06 26.22 27.33
C THR A 389 -21.47 27.22 26.24
N LEU A 390 -21.42 26.82 24.96
CA LEU A 390 -21.65 27.71 23.83
C LEU A 390 -23.11 28.13 23.65
N SER A 391 -24.08 27.36 24.16
CA SER A 391 -25.50 27.74 24.15
C SER A 391 -25.83 29.00 24.96
N GLN A 392 -24.91 29.44 25.83
CA GLN A 392 -25.05 30.64 26.67
C GLN A 392 -24.23 31.82 26.15
N VAL A 393 -23.57 31.66 25.00
CA VAL A 393 -22.57 32.57 24.45
C VAL A 393 -23.03 33.02 23.07
N THR A 394 -22.69 34.24 22.66
CA THR A 394 -22.99 34.72 21.31
C THR A 394 -21.85 34.47 20.34
N TYR A 395 -22.13 34.55 19.04
CA TYR A 395 -21.09 34.50 18.01
C TYR A 395 -20.03 35.60 18.21
N ASP A 396 -20.44 36.81 18.59
CA ASP A 396 -19.50 37.93 18.78
C ASP A 396 -18.55 37.66 19.96
N ASP A 397 -19.02 36.98 21.00
CA ASP A 397 -18.19 36.56 22.13
C ASP A 397 -17.17 35.49 21.74
N TYR A 398 -17.53 34.61 20.80
CA TYR A 398 -16.65 33.57 20.26
C TYR A 398 -15.55 34.19 19.40
N VAL A 399 -15.89 35.07 18.46
CA VAL A 399 -14.91 35.74 17.59
C VAL A 399 -13.97 36.65 18.39
N ALA A 400 -14.45 37.30 19.45
CA ALA A 400 -13.61 38.11 20.33
C ALA A 400 -12.43 37.34 20.95
N VAL A 401 -12.48 35.99 21.01
CA VAL A 401 -11.35 35.17 21.46
C VAL A 401 -10.20 35.20 20.42
N PHE A 402 -10.54 35.13 19.14
CA PHE A 402 -9.57 35.18 18.04
C PHE A 402 -8.95 36.58 17.88
N GLU A 403 -9.65 37.63 18.29
CA GLU A 403 -9.07 38.98 18.39
C GLU A 403 -8.10 39.13 19.56
N ALA A 404 -8.26 38.33 20.62
CA ALA A 404 -7.48 38.41 21.84
C ALA A 404 -6.22 37.54 21.80
N ALA A 405 -6.23 36.45 21.04
CA ALA A 405 -5.11 35.52 20.89
C ALA A 405 -5.15 34.82 19.53
N ASP A 406 -3.97 34.66 18.92
CA ASP A 406 -3.82 33.92 17.66
C ASP A 406 -4.04 32.41 17.87
N PHE A 407 -4.66 31.74 16.90
CA PHE A 407 -4.77 30.29 16.91
C PHE A 407 -3.38 29.67 16.63
N PRO A 408 -2.90 28.72 17.45
CA PRO A 408 -1.58 28.12 17.25
C PRO A 408 -1.51 27.29 15.96
N LYS A 409 -0.39 27.39 15.23
CA LYS A 409 -0.09 26.54 14.06
C LYS A 409 0.38 25.14 14.49
N THR A 410 -0.53 24.36 15.07
CA THR A 410 -0.31 22.96 15.45
C THR A 410 -1.55 22.13 15.14
N ARG A 411 -1.34 20.84 14.87
CA ARG A 411 -2.39 19.84 14.65
C ARG A 411 -2.67 19.00 15.90
N ASP A 412 -2.00 19.29 17.01
CA ASP A 412 -2.23 18.67 18.32
C ASP A 412 -3.20 19.50 19.17
N SER A 413 -4.30 18.87 19.60
CA SER A 413 -5.31 19.57 20.39
C SER A 413 -4.85 19.95 21.79
N ASP A 414 -3.98 19.15 22.41
CA ASP A 414 -3.51 19.43 23.76
C ASP A 414 -2.53 20.63 23.73
N ASP A 415 -1.72 20.75 22.67
CA ASP A 415 -0.90 21.96 22.44
C ASP A 415 -1.75 23.22 22.30
N VAL A 416 -2.89 23.15 21.58
CA VAL A 416 -3.81 24.31 21.47
C VAL A 416 -4.49 24.61 22.80
N ILE A 417 -4.88 23.60 23.57
CA ILE A 417 -5.49 23.77 24.90
C ILE A 417 -4.52 24.49 25.85
N ASP A 418 -3.24 24.10 25.85
CA ASP A 418 -2.21 24.66 26.73
C ASP A 418 -1.65 26.01 26.24
N SER A 419 -2.14 26.51 25.10
CA SER A 419 -1.68 27.75 24.47
C SER A 419 -2.35 29.03 25.05
N PRO A 420 -1.84 30.22 24.69
CA PRO A 420 -2.52 31.49 25.00
C PRO A 420 -3.95 31.56 24.46
N PHE A 421 -4.23 30.94 23.31
CA PHE A 421 -5.57 30.86 22.74
C PHE A 421 -6.52 30.06 23.64
N GLY A 422 -6.09 28.87 24.09
CA GLY A 422 -6.88 28.04 25.00
C GLY A 422 -7.21 28.76 26.31
N THR A 423 -6.22 29.47 26.85
CA THR A 423 -6.40 30.31 28.05
C THR A 423 -7.39 31.46 27.81
N ALA A 424 -7.29 32.15 26.67
CA ALA A 424 -8.19 33.24 26.31
C ALA A 424 -9.64 32.76 26.13
N LEU A 425 -9.83 31.61 25.47
CA LEU A 425 -11.13 30.97 25.31
C LEU A 425 -11.74 30.64 26.68
N GLU A 426 -10.99 29.96 27.54
CA GLU A 426 -11.47 29.59 28.87
C GLU A 426 -11.85 30.83 29.71
N HIS A 427 -10.99 31.84 29.75
CA HIS A 427 -11.25 33.08 30.46
C HIS A 427 -12.53 33.76 29.97
N ARG A 428 -12.68 33.92 28.65
CA ARG A 428 -13.86 34.57 28.05
C ARG A 428 -15.14 33.79 28.36
N MET A 429 -15.11 32.47 28.25
CA MET A 429 -16.30 31.65 28.53
C MET A 429 -16.65 31.67 30.03
N LYS A 430 -15.66 31.71 30.93
CA LYS A 430 -15.90 31.86 32.38
C LYS A 430 -16.47 33.22 32.75
N ASP A 431 -16.06 34.30 32.09
CA ASP A 431 -16.60 35.64 32.34
C ASP A 431 -18.10 35.74 32.00
N ILE A 432 -18.54 35.04 30.95
CA ILE A 432 -19.92 35.08 30.46
C ILE A 432 -20.80 34.05 31.18
N VAL A 433 -20.33 32.80 31.26
CA VAL A 433 -21.11 31.65 31.76
C VAL A 433 -20.93 31.42 33.27
N GLY A 434 -19.79 31.86 33.82
CA GLY A 434 -19.37 31.63 35.19
C GLY A 434 -18.29 30.55 35.33
N ASP A 435 -17.53 30.61 36.42
CA ASP A 435 -16.44 29.68 36.71
C ASP A 435 -16.95 28.32 37.22
N TYR A 436 -17.36 27.49 36.25
CA TYR A 436 -17.79 26.12 36.50
C TYR A 436 -16.86 25.14 35.81
N LYS A 437 -16.59 24.00 36.46
CA LYS A 437 -15.79 22.90 35.87
C LYS A 437 -16.26 22.45 34.47
N TYR A 438 -17.56 22.54 34.20
CA TYR A 438 -18.08 22.14 32.88
C TYR A 438 -17.73 23.14 31.77
N VAL A 439 -17.43 24.40 32.11
CA VAL A 439 -17.03 25.43 31.17
C VAL A 439 -15.62 25.14 30.65
N GLU A 440 -14.67 24.88 31.55
CA GLU A 440 -13.31 24.43 31.21
C GLU A 440 -13.33 23.19 30.29
N THR A 441 -14.06 22.14 30.68
CA THR A 441 -14.23 20.95 29.83
C THR A 441 -14.90 21.29 28.49
N GLY A 442 -15.83 22.22 28.47
CA GLY A 442 -16.50 22.67 27.25
C GLY A 442 -15.56 23.37 26.28
N CYS A 443 -14.68 24.25 26.78
CA CYS A 443 -13.65 24.92 25.98
C CYS A 443 -12.66 23.92 25.39
N GLN A 444 -12.18 22.97 26.19
CA GLN A 444 -11.30 21.90 25.71
C GLN A 444 -11.97 21.03 24.63
N GLN A 445 -13.27 20.74 24.78
CA GLN A 445 -14.03 20.02 23.76
C GLN A 445 -14.18 20.83 22.47
N ALA A 446 -14.47 22.13 22.57
CA ALA A 446 -14.53 23.01 21.41
C ALA A 446 -13.18 23.03 20.66
N ILE A 447 -12.06 23.18 21.37
CA ILE A 447 -10.72 23.16 20.77
C ILE A 447 -10.44 21.83 20.07
N ARG A 448 -10.76 20.70 20.72
CA ARG A 448 -10.60 19.37 20.11
C ARG A 448 -11.42 19.21 18.84
N GLU A 449 -12.62 19.77 18.79
CA GLU A 449 -13.46 19.75 17.59
C GLU A 449 -12.89 20.63 16.48
N LEU A 450 -12.37 21.81 16.80
CA LEU A 450 -11.66 22.66 15.83
C LEU A 450 -10.45 21.91 15.23
N VAL A 451 -9.57 21.37 16.07
CA VAL A 451 -8.42 20.60 15.60
C VAL A 451 -8.85 19.34 14.84
N SER A 452 -9.98 18.70 15.22
CA SER A 452 -10.54 17.58 14.46
C SER A 452 -10.97 17.99 13.05
N ILE A 453 -11.49 19.20 12.84
CA ILE A 453 -11.79 19.74 11.50
C ILE A 453 -10.51 19.81 10.68
N GLN A 454 -9.46 20.43 11.23
CA GLN A 454 -8.17 20.58 10.58
C GLN A 454 -7.56 19.23 10.21
N ASN A 455 -7.71 18.25 11.09
CA ASN A 455 -7.14 16.92 10.91
C ASN A 455 -7.95 16.03 9.97
N GLN A 456 -9.08 16.46 9.43
CA GLN A 456 -9.90 15.66 8.50
C GLN A 456 -10.06 16.30 7.12
N ASN A 457 -9.62 17.54 6.96
CA ASN A 457 -9.85 18.36 5.77
C ASN A 457 -8.57 19.10 5.38
N TYR A 458 -8.60 19.69 4.19
CA TYR A 458 -7.57 20.62 3.73
C TYR A 458 -8.13 22.03 3.59
N PHE A 459 -7.26 23.01 3.79
CA PHE A 459 -7.55 24.44 3.67
C PHE A 459 -6.64 25.09 2.64
N GLU A 460 -6.90 26.35 2.30
CA GLU A 460 -6.07 27.12 1.36
C GLU A 460 -4.58 27.04 1.73
N ASP A 461 -4.27 27.26 3.02
CA ASP A 461 -2.90 27.22 3.53
C ASP A 461 -2.22 25.85 3.36
N ASP A 462 -2.98 24.74 3.41
CA ASP A 462 -2.43 23.39 3.26
C ASP A 462 -2.00 23.14 1.80
N LEU A 463 -2.81 23.57 0.83
CA LEU A 463 -2.50 23.42 -0.59
C LEU A 463 -1.36 24.37 -0.99
N ASP A 464 -1.33 25.60 -0.47
CA ASP A 464 -0.23 26.54 -0.71
C ASP A 464 1.11 26.04 -0.14
N ALA A 465 1.07 25.44 1.06
CA ALA A 465 2.22 24.77 1.64
C ALA A 465 2.67 23.57 0.80
N PHE A 466 1.72 22.82 0.23
CA PHE A 466 2.02 21.68 -0.65
C PHE A 466 2.64 22.11 -1.99
N GLU A 467 2.16 23.17 -2.62
CA GLU A 467 2.76 23.74 -3.84
C GLU A 467 4.19 24.22 -3.61
N SER A 468 4.42 24.89 -2.48
CA SER A 468 5.77 25.30 -2.05
C SER A 468 6.67 24.08 -1.83
N PHE A 469 6.15 23.06 -1.16
CA PHE A 469 6.86 21.79 -0.94
C PHE A 469 7.21 21.09 -2.26
N LEU A 470 6.29 21.01 -3.21
CA LEU A 470 6.52 20.44 -4.54
C LEU A 470 7.63 21.18 -5.28
N THR A 471 7.59 22.51 -5.28
CA THR A 471 8.62 23.36 -5.90
C THR A 471 9.99 23.05 -5.32
N ASP A 472 10.10 22.96 -3.99
CA ASP A 472 11.35 22.62 -3.30
C ASP A 472 11.83 21.20 -3.65
N ARG A 473 10.94 20.21 -3.67
CA ARG A 473 11.29 18.81 -3.99
C ARG A 473 11.71 18.64 -5.44
N LEU A 474 11.04 19.28 -6.39
CA LEU A 474 11.41 19.27 -7.82
C LEU A 474 12.77 19.94 -8.04
N ALA A 475 13.00 21.10 -7.41
CA ALA A 475 14.29 21.77 -7.46
C ALA A 475 15.41 20.93 -6.85
N GLU A 476 15.14 20.19 -5.77
CA GLU A 476 16.09 19.23 -5.20
C GLU A 476 16.40 18.08 -6.16
N LEU A 477 15.38 17.47 -6.78
CA LEU A 477 15.55 16.38 -7.75
C LEU A 477 16.43 16.81 -8.94
N VAL A 478 16.18 17.99 -9.49
CA VAL A 478 16.99 18.55 -10.61
C VAL A 478 18.44 18.80 -10.18
N ARG A 479 18.67 19.27 -8.94
CA ARG A 479 20.03 19.49 -8.41
C ARG A 479 20.77 18.19 -8.13
N VAL A 480 20.07 17.18 -7.62
CA VAL A 480 20.67 15.93 -7.14
C VAL A 480 21.00 15.01 -8.30
N TYR A 481 20.25 15.01 -9.42
CA TYR A 481 20.60 14.20 -10.58
C TYR A 481 20.19 14.79 -11.94
N PRO A 482 21.17 15.02 -12.83
CA PRO A 482 20.94 15.06 -14.27
C PRO A 482 20.50 13.67 -14.76
N GLN A 483 19.22 13.46 -15.09
CA GLN A 483 18.78 12.11 -15.50
C GLN A 483 19.37 11.68 -16.84
N ASN A 484 19.82 10.42 -16.87
CA ASN A 484 20.19 9.66 -18.06
C ASN A 484 18.99 9.50 -18.99
N ASP A 485 19.14 9.96 -20.23
CA ASP A 485 18.38 9.46 -21.38
C ASP A 485 18.78 7.99 -21.62
N PHE A 486 18.04 7.05 -21.04
CA PHE A 486 18.02 5.69 -21.59
C PHE A 486 16.90 5.62 -22.60
N ALA A 487 17.26 5.94 -23.84
CA ALA A 487 16.49 5.53 -25.01
C ALA A 487 16.15 4.04 -24.87
N THR A 488 14.86 3.74 -24.97
CA THR A 488 14.30 2.42 -25.28
C THR A 488 15.25 1.59 -26.14
N LEU A 489 15.88 0.59 -25.53
CA LEU A 489 16.44 -0.53 -26.27
C LEU A 489 15.26 -1.45 -26.60
N SER A 490 14.87 -1.37 -27.87
CA SER A 490 13.88 -2.23 -28.56
C SER A 490 14.16 -3.72 -28.41
#